data_AF-A0A1Y5D3U4-F1
#
_entry.id   AF-A0A1Y5D3U4-F1
#
_cell.length_a   1.000
_cell.length_b   1.000
_cell.length_c   1.000
_cell.angle_alpha   90.00
_cell.angle_beta   90.00
_cell.angle_gamma   90.00
#
_symmetry.space_group_name_H-M   'P 1'
#
loop_
_entity.id
_entity.type
_entity.pdbx_description
1 polymer ?
#
loop_
_entity_poly.entity_id
_entity_poly.type
_entity_poly.pdbx_seq_one_letter_code
_entity_poly.pdbx_strand_id
1 'polypeptide(L)'
;MASDLRIKEAFYTLQGEGARSGRASVFIRFSKCNLWNGRESGRAAALCQFCDTDITGIDGENGGVYSPSALLELALKLWPAGSDGMPYVVFTGGEPALQLTDSLVAAFKEAGFETAVESNGTLPLPKNLDWVCISPKGKSDVIIKQCDELKLVFPQDDLQPEQVNHISASHYFISPMAYYGENESSGMIVRENMQAATQYCLKHPKWRMSLQTHKLLGID
;
A
#
# COMPACT_ATOMS: atom_id res chain seq x y z
N MET A 1 -15.10 -8.18 -22.74
CA MET A 1 -15.35 -8.87 -21.46
C MET A 1 -14.36 -8.29 -20.46
N ALA A 2 -14.81 -7.81 -19.32
CA ALA A 2 -13.90 -7.29 -18.29
C ALA A 2 -12.98 -8.42 -17.83
N SER A 3 -11.68 -8.13 -17.70
CA SER A 3 -10.70 -9.10 -17.24
C SER A 3 -10.94 -9.48 -15.79
N ASP A 4 -10.81 -10.77 -15.50
CA ASP A 4 -10.90 -11.35 -14.16
C ASP A 4 -9.83 -10.75 -13.23
N LEU A 5 -10.28 -10.19 -12.10
CA LEU A 5 -9.43 -9.59 -11.06
C LEU A 5 -9.02 -10.66 -10.06
N ARG A 6 -7.72 -10.76 -9.76
CA ARG A 6 -7.16 -11.71 -8.79
C ARG A 6 -6.87 -10.98 -7.49
N ILE A 7 -7.67 -11.30 -6.49
CA ILE A 7 -7.65 -10.66 -5.17
C ILE A 7 -7.05 -11.65 -4.17
N LYS A 8 -5.98 -11.25 -3.50
CA LYS A 8 -5.37 -12.01 -2.40
C LYS A 8 -6.35 -12.08 -1.24
N GLU A 9 -6.86 -10.91 -0.86
CA GLU A 9 -7.79 -10.73 0.24
C GLU A 9 -8.52 -9.38 0.14
N ALA A 10 -9.67 -9.29 0.78
CA ALA A 10 -10.39 -8.04 0.98
C ALA A 10 -11.08 -8.05 2.35
N PHE A 11 -10.92 -6.97 3.11
CA PHE A 11 -11.34 -6.90 4.52
C PHE A 11 -11.62 -5.45 4.93
N TYR A 12 -12.34 -5.26 6.04
CA TYR A 12 -12.67 -3.94 6.60
C TYR A 12 -11.90 -3.70 7.89
N THR A 13 -11.12 -2.61 7.95
CA THR A 13 -10.21 -2.28 9.06
C THR A 13 -9.99 -0.76 9.16
N LEU A 14 -8.99 -0.32 9.92
CA LEU A 14 -8.46 1.03 9.90
C LEU A 14 -7.18 1.08 9.04
N GLN A 15 -7.06 2.07 8.16
CA GLN A 15 -5.78 2.36 7.50
C GLN A 15 -4.72 2.59 8.58
N GLY A 16 -3.65 1.81 8.56
CA GLY A 16 -2.63 1.86 9.59
C GLY A 16 -1.53 2.89 9.33
N GLU A 17 -1.41 3.41 8.11
CA GLU A 17 -0.24 4.21 7.69
C GLU A 17 -0.60 5.57 7.08
N GLY A 18 0.40 6.45 6.99
CA GLY A 18 0.30 7.71 6.26
C GLY A 18 -0.63 8.75 6.88
N ALA A 19 -1.04 9.74 6.08
CA ALA A 19 -1.92 10.83 6.51
C ALA A 19 -3.36 10.37 6.76
N ARG A 20 -3.72 9.15 6.33
CA ARG A 20 -5.03 8.55 6.55
C ARG A 20 -5.03 7.50 7.67
N SER A 21 -3.94 7.41 8.45
CA SER A 21 -3.86 6.47 9.58
C SER A 21 -5.03 6.67 10.57
N GLY A 22 -5.67 5.58 10.98
CA GLY A 22 -6.86 5.55 11.85
C GLY A 22 -8.19 5.67 11.11
N ARG A 23 -8.22 5.84 9.79
CA ARG A 23 -9.47 5.94 9.02
C ARG A 23 -10.04 4.56 8.68
N ALA A 24 -11.31 4.33 8.97
CA ALA A 24 -12.04 3.14 8.54
C ALA A 24 -12.02 2.98 7.01
N SER A 25 -11.67 1.78 6.54
CA SER A 25 -11.37 1.50 5.14
C SER A 25 -11.71 0.04 4.79
N VAL A 26 -12.25 -0.18 3.60
CA VAL A 26 -12.17 -1.51 2.96
C VAL A 26 -10.84 -1.61 2.23
N PHE A 27 -10.03 -2.60 2.57
CA PHE A 27 -8.83 -2.93 1.82
C PHE A 27 -9.17 -3.96 0.75
N ILE A 28 -8.69 -3.72 -0.47
CA ILE A 28 -8.71 -4.68 -1.56
C ILE A 28 -7.26 -4.92 -1.96
N ARG A 29 -6.75 -6.09 -1.59
CA ARG A 29 -5.37 -6.50 -1.87
C ARG A 29 -5.33 -7.35 -3.13
N PHE A 30 -4.78 -6.82 -4.22
CA PHE A 30 -4.57 -7.61 -5.43
C PHE A 30 -3.44 -8.63 -5.24
N SER A 31 -3.43 -9.69 -6.05
CA SER A 31 -2.33 -10.65 -6.07
C SER A 31 -1.21 -10.19 -7.01
N LYS A 32 0.03 -10.61 -6.70
CA LYS A 32 1.26 -10.37 -7.46
C LYS A 32 1.77 -8.93 -7.45
N CYS A 33 3.09 -8.79 -7.64
CA CYS A 33 3.79 -7.51 -7.81
C CYS A 33 4.81 -7.65 -8.95
N ASN A 34 5.12 -6.54 -9.61
CA ASN A 34 6.15 -6.47 -10.65
C ASN A 34 7.58 -6.34 -10.10
N LEU A 35 7.74 -6.01 -8.80
CA LEU A 35 9.06 -5.83 -8.17
C LEU A 35 9.54 -7.05 -7.36
N TRP A 36 8.62 -7.94 -6.99
CA TRP A 36 8.91 -9.23 -6.37
C TRP A 36 7.75 -10.20 -6.63
N ASN A 37 8.06 -11.47 -6.93
CA ASN A 37 7.06 -12.47 -7.28
C ASN A 37 6.40 -13.16 -6.08
N GLY A 38 6.74 -12.74 -4.85
CA GLY A 38 6.22 -13.31 -3.61
C GLY A 38 6.86 -14.64 -3.18
N ARG A 39 7.84 -15.17 -3.94
CA ARG A 39 8.56 -16.39 -3.58
C ARG A 39 9.88 -16.04 -2.91
N GLU A 40 10.11 -16.60 -1.72
CA GLU A 40 11.35 -16.38 -0.95
C GLU A 40 12.62 -16.75 -1.73
N SER A 41 12.56 -17.83 -2.53
CA SER A 41 13.69 -18.23 -3.39
C SER A 41 14.12 -17.17 -4.41
N GLY A 42 13.25 -16.21 -4.74
CA GLY A 42 13.53 -15.12 -5.66
C GLY A 42 13.82 -13.77 -4.97
N ARG A 43 13.70 -13.67 -3.65
CA ARG A 43 13.76 -12.38 -2.93
C ARG A 43 15.11 -11.67 -3.09
N ALA A 44 16.23 -12.39 -2.99
CA ALA A 44 17.57 -11.80 -3.10
C ALA A 44 17.88 -11.21 -4.50
N ALA A 45 17.14 -11.64 -5.53
CA ALA A 45 17.26 -11.12 -6.89
C ALA A 45 16.15 -10.11 -7.24
N ALA A 46 15.22 -9.85 -6.32
CA ALA A 46 14.09 -8.95 -6.53
C ALA A 46 14.52 -7.48 -6.39
N LEU A 47 13.78 -6.58 -7.05
CA LEU A 47 13.95 -5.14 -6.87
C LEU A 47 13.43 -4.67 -5.50
N CYS A 48 12.38 -5.32 -5.00
CA CYS A 48 11.87 -5.12 -3.64
C CYS A 48 12.19 -6.35 -2.79
N GLN A 49 13.15 -6.23 -1.86
CA GLN A 49 13.63 -7.35 -1.05
C GLN A 49 13.03 -7.38 0.35
N PHE A 50 12.35 -6.31 0.77
CA PHE A 50 11.86 -6.09 2.13
C PHE A 50 10.32 -6.15 2.25
N CYS A 51 9.63 -6.69 1.25
CA CYS A 51 8.18 -6.82 1.32
C CYS A 51 7.79 -7.72 2.50
N ASP A 52 6.89 -7.21 3.35
CA ASP A 52 6.36 -7.82 4.57
C ASP A 52 4.93 -8.40 4.38
N THR A 53 4.42 -8.37 3.15
CA THR A 53 3.06 -8.79 2.80
C THR A 53 3.10 -10.09 1.97
N ASP A 54 2.23 -11.05 2.30
CA ASP A 54 1.99 -12.19 1.41
C ASP A 54 1.13 -11.76 0.21
N ILE A 55 1.76 -11.72 -0.96
CA ILE A 55 1.14 -11.30 -2.23
C ILE A 55 0.93 -12.47 -3.18
N THR A 56 1.13 -13.71 -2.71
CA THR A 56 0.98 -14.93 -3.49
C THR A 56 -0.42 -15.53 -3.33
N GLY A 57 -0.93 -16.16 -4.38
CA GLY A 57 -2.24 -16.81 -4.31
C GLY A 57 -3.43 -15.84 -4.29
N ILE A 58 -4.61 -16.38 -3.99
CA ILE A 58 -5.93 -15.73 -3.92
C ILE A 58 -6.74 -16.36 -2.76
N ASP A 59 -6.05 -16.71 -1.69
CA ASP A 59 -6.46 -17.64 -0.64
C ASP A 59 -6.57 -16.97 0.75
N GLY A 60 -6.42 -15.65 0.82
CA GLY A 60 -6.67 -14.88 2.03
C GLY A 60 -8.15 -14.63 2.27
N GLU A 61 -8.47 -13.78 3.25
CA GLU A 61 -9.86 -13.45 3.60
C GLU A 61 -10.59 -12.85 2.40
N ASN A 62 -11.72 -13.43 1.99
CA ASN A 62 -12.44 -13.03 0.78
C ASN A 62 -11.55 -13.00 -0.49
N GLY A 63 -10.51 -13.83 -0.53
CA GLY A 63 -9.65 -14.02 -1.68
C GLY A 63 -10.36 -14.77 -2.81
N GLY A 64 -10.03 -14.46 -4.06
CA GLY A 64 -10.67 -15.10 -5.19
C GLY A 64 -10.43 -14.44 -6.54
N VAL A 65 -11.23 -14.90 -7.51
CA VAL A 65 -11.33 -14.28 -8.83
C VAL A 65 -12.66 -13.56 -8.92
N TYR A 66 -12.61 -12.26 -9.24
CA TYR A 66 -13.79 -11.40 -9.26
C TYR A 66 -13.94 -10.70 -10.62
N SER A 67 -15.18 -10.59 -11.09
CA SER A 67 -15.53 -9.53 -12.02
C SER A 67 -15.51 -8.16 -11.30
N PRO A 68 -15.37 -7.04 -12.01
CA PRO A 68 -15.49 -5.71 -11.41
C PRO A 68 -16.76 -5.51 -10.58
N SER A 69 -17.91 -6.00 -11.06
CA SER A 69 -19.19 -5.89 -10.34
C SER A 69 -19.22 -6.73 -9.07
N ALA A 70 -18.72 -7.97 -9.12
CA ALA A 70 -18.68 -8.84 -7.95
C ALA A 70 -17.73 -8.31 -6.86
N LEU A 71 -16.61 -7.69 -7.27
CA LEU A 71 -15.69 -7.04 -6.34
C LEU A 71 -16.32 -5.82 -5.66
N LEU A 72 -17.06 -5.00 -6.42
CA LEU A 72 -17.81 -3.87 -5.86
C LEU A 72 -18.89 -4.33 -4.87
N GLU A 73 -19.65 -5.38 -5.22
CA GLU A 73 -20.64 -5.96 -4.31
C GLU A 73 -20.02 -6.49 -3.02
N LEU A 74 -18.84 -7.11 -3.09
CA LEU A 74 -18.10 -7.52 -1.91
C LEU A 74 -17.70 -6.32 -1.04
N ALA A 75 -17.13 -5.27 -1.63
CA ALA A 75 -16.72 -4.08 -0.89
C ALA A 75 -17.90 -3.38 -0.19
N LEU A 76 -19.06 -3.30 -0.86
CA LEU A 76 -20.29 -2.77 -0.26
C LEU A 76 -20.79 -3.60 0.92
N LYS A 77 -20.63 -4.92 0.88
CA LYS A 77 -21.00 -5.83 1.98
C LYS A 77 -20.04 -5.72 3.17
N LEU A 78 -18.76 -5.45 2.92
CA LEU A 78 -17.75 -5.26 3.97
C LEU A 78 -17.94 -3.93 4.71
N TRP A 79 -18.44 -2.90 4.03
CA TRP A 79 -18.74 -1.62 4.68
C TRP A 79 -19.96 -1.72 5.61
N PRO A 80 -19.91 -1.21 6.85
CA PRO A 80 -21.01 -1.33 7.81
C PRO A 80 -22.27 -0.57 7.34
N ALA A 81 -23.38 -1.29 7.23
CA ALA A 81 -24.67 -0.73 6.85
C ALA A 81 -25.20 0.27 7.88
N GLY A 82 -25.79 1.38 7.42
CA GLY A 82 -26.36 2.42 8.28
C GLY A 82 -25.32 3.24 9.06
N SER A 83 -24.04 3.16 8.68
CA SER A 83 -23.00 4.05 9.21
C SER A 83 -23.12 5.47 8.67
N ASP A 84 -22.67 6.45 9.44
CA ASP A 84 -22.62 7.88 9.10
C ASP A 84 -21.29 8.30 8.45
N GLY A 85 -20.36 7.35 8.30
CA GLY A 85 -19.07 7.53 7.63
C GLY A 85 -19.15 7.37 6.12
N MET A 86 -18.38 8.17 5.38
CA MET A 86 -18.25 8.02 3.94
C MET A 86 -17.45 6.74 3.60
N PRO A 87 -18.00 5.82 2.77
CA PRO A 87 -17.29 4.63 2.33
C PRO A 87 -15.94 4.98 1.74
N TYR A 88 -14.91 4.24 2.15
CA TYR A 88 -13.54 4.47 1.70
C TYR A 88 -12.88 3.14 1.38
N VAL A 89 -12.27 3.05 0.20
CA VAL A 89 -11.60 1.85 -0.29
C VAL A 89 -10.12 2.14 -0.55
N VAL A 90 -9.26 1.24 -0.11
CA VAL A 90 -7.82 1.26 -0.39
C VAL A 90 -7.47 0.09 -1.30
N PHE A 91 -7.15 0.38 -2.55
CA PHE A 91 -6.59 -0.57 -3.50
C PHE A 91 -5.09 -0.72 -3.25
N THR A 92 -4.64 -1.92 -2.93
CA THR A 92 -3.24 -2.21 -2.57
C THR A 92 -2.82 -3.60 -3.05
N GLY A 93 -1.57 -4.00 -2.74
CA GLY A 93 -0.97 -5.34 -2.80
C GLY A 93 -1.05 -6.10 -4.12
N GLY A 94 -0.16 -7.04 -4.39
CA GLY A 94 1.22 -6.61 -4.55
C GLY A 94 1.26 -5.25 -5.27
N GLU A 95 1.26 -5.20 -6.60
CA GLU A 95 1.13 -3.91 -7.31
C GLU A 95 -0.29 -3.76 -7.90
N PRO A 96 -1.14 -2.86 -7.35
CA PRO A 96 -2.52 -2.69 -7.84
C PRO A 96 -2.58 -2.20 -9.28
N ALA A 97 -1.61 -1.42 -9.76
CA ALA A 97 -1.58 -0.93 -11.15
C ALA A 97 -1.46 -2.05 -12.20
N LEU A 98 -1.18 -3.31 -11.80
CA LEU A 98 -1.24 -4.47 -12.68
C LEU A 98 -2.68 -4.86 -13.08
N GLN A 99 -3.68 -4.48 -12.29
CA GLN A 99 -5.06 -4.96 -12.43
C GLN A 99 -6.13 -3.87 -12.31
N LEU A 100 -5.86 -2.80 -11.56
CA LEU A 100 -6.80 -1.69 -11.34
C LEU A 100 -7.01 -0.88 -12.62
N THR A 101 -8.26 -0.57 -12.97
CA THR A 101 -8.63 0.15 -14.20
C THR A 101 -9.45 1.41 -13.91
N ASP A 102 -9.48 2.34 -14.87
CA ASP A 102 -10.34 3.54 -14.83
C ASP A 102 -11.82 3.19 -14.59
N SER A 103 -12.30 2.13 -15.25
CA SER A 103 -13.70 1.69 -15.14
C SER A 103 -14.04 1.14 -13.76
N LEU A 104 -13.11 0.43 -13.11
CA LEU A 104 -13.31 -0.08 -11.77
C LEU A 104 -13.33 1.06 -10.74
N VAL A 105 -12.39 2.01 -10.85
CA VAL A 105 -12.37 3.21 -10.00
C VAL A 105 -13.67 4.01 -10.16
N ALA A 106 -14.13 4.24 -11.40
CA ALA A 106 -15.38 4.94 -11.65
C ALA A 106 -16.59 4.23 -11.00
N ALA A 107 -16.69 2.91 -11.12
CA ALA A 107 -17.77 2.13 -10.52
C ALA A 107 -17.81 2.23 -8.98
N PHE A 108 -16.64 2.20 -8.33
CA PHE A 108 -16.55 2.41 -6.88
C PHE A 108 -17.00 3.81 -6.47
N LYS A 109 -16.57 4.84 -7.22
CA LYS A 109 -17.00 6.22 -6.96
C LYS A 109 -18.50 6.41 -7.16
N GLU A 110 -19.09 5.83 -8.22
CA GLU A 110 -20.53 5.85 -8.47
C GLU A 110 -21.33 5.17 -7.35
N ALA A 111 -20.74 4.16 -6.70
CA ALA A 111 -21.29 3.52 -5.51
C ALA A 111 -21.04 4.29 -4.19
N GLY A 112 -20.43 5.48 -4.25
CA GLY A 112 -20.22 6.35 -3.10
C GLY A 112 -18.92 6.12 -2.34
N PHE A 113 -17.99 5.30 -2.85
CA PHE A 113 -16.66 5.18 -2.24
C PHE A 113 -15.76 6.36 -2.61
N GLU A 114 -15.08 6.91 -1.62
CA GLU A 114 -13.81 7.60 -1.84
C GLU A 114 -12.72 6.54 -2.09
N THR A 115 -11.90 6.75 -3.12
CA THR A 115 -10.99 5.75 -3.66
C THR A 115 -9.53 6.12 -3.42
N ALA A 116 -8.77 5.21 -2.84
CA ALA A 116 -7.34 5.36 -2.62
C ALA A 116 -6.54 4.23 -3.26
N VAL A 117 -5.30 4.52 -3.63
CA VAL A 117 -4.34 3.51 -4.08
C VAL A 117 -3.02 3.61 -3.30
N GLU A 118 -2.45 2.46 -2.97
CA GLU A 118 -1.06 2.33 -2.53
C GLU A 118 -0.25 1.60 -3.60
N SER A 119 0.67 2.31 -4.26
CA SER A 119 1.44 1.78 -5.39
C SER A 119 2.93 2.00 -5.21
N ASN A 120 3.74 1.15 -5.84
CA ASN A 120 5.19 1.36 -5.94
C ASN A 120 5.56 2.47 -6.96
N GLY A 121 4.59 2.94 -7.77
CA GLY A 121 4.75 4.06 -8.69
C GLY A 121 5.49 3.77 -9.99
N THR A 122 5.76 2.50 -10.30
CA THR A 122 6.49 2.07 -11.51
C THR A 122 5.58 1.87 -12.73
N LEU A 123 4.26 1.94 -12.53
CA LEU A 123 3.25 1.74 -13.57
C LEU A 123 2.23 2.90 -13.58
N PRO A 124 1.58 3.16 -14.73
CA PRO A 124 0.53 4.16 -14.80
C PRO A 124 -0.65 3.78 -13.90
N LEU A 125 -1.19 4.77 -13.20
CA LEU A 125 -2.36 4.60 -12.36
C LEU A 125 -3.64 5.02 -13.11
N PRO A 126 -4.79 4.42 -12.76
CA PRO A 126 -6.08 4.93 -13.19
C PRO A 126 -6.30 6.40 -12.80
N LYS A 127 -7.07 7.09 -13.61
CA LYS A 127 -7.52 8.45 -13.36
C LYS A 127 -8.59 8.47 -12.26
N ASN A 128 -8.86 9.66 -11.75
CA ASN A 128 -9.94 9.94 -10.79
C ASN A 128 -9.84 9.24 -9.43
N LEU A 129 -8.67 8.71 -9.06
CA LEU A 129 -8.41 8.33 -7.68
C LEU A 129 -8.46 9.58 -6.78
N ASP A 130 -9.08 9.46 -5.61
CA ASP A 130 -9.19 10.56 -4.63
C ASP A 130 -7.94 10.68 -3.76
N TRP A 131 -7.17 9.59 -3.63
CA TRP A 131 -5.94 9.57 -2.87
C TRP A 131 -4.89 8.64 -3.48
N VAL A 132 -3.74 9.19 -3.85
CA VAL A 132 -2.61 8.44 -4.40
C VAL A 132 -1.45 8.44 -3.40
N CYS A 133 -1.15 7.25 -2.86
CA CYS A 133 0.05 6.99 -2.07
C CYS A 133 1.10 6.27 -2.93
N ILE A 134 2.26 6.90 -3.10
CA ILE A 134 3.41 6.32 -3.81
C ILE A 134 4.48 5.96 -2.79
N SER A 135 4.96 4.72 -2.87
CA SER A 135 6.04 4.23 -2.04
C SER A 135 7.16 3.63 -2.92
N PRO A 136 8.17 4.43 -3.31
CA PRO A 136 9.30 3.99 -4.12
C PRO A 136 10.12 2.87 -3.47
N LYS A 137 10.67 1.96 -4.27
CA LYS A 137 11.37 0.75 -3.81
C LYS A 137 12.73 0.57 -4.49
N GLY A 138 13.81 0.65 -3.72
CA GLY A 138 15.18 0.41 -4.18
C GLY A 138 15.50 1.19 -5.47
N LYS A 139 16.03 0.48 -6.47
CA LYS A 139 16.41 1.05 -7.78
C LYS A 139 15.28 1.06 -8.81
N SER A 140 14.02 0.91 -8.39
CA SER A 140 12.89 0.90 -9.32
C SER A 140 12.72 2.24 -10.03
N ASP A 141 12.43 2.23 -11.33
CA ASP A 141 12.11 3.44 -12.09
C ASP A 141 10.68 3.91 -11.80
N VAL A 142 10.54 4.92 -10.94
CA VAL A 142 9.25 5.49 -10.55
C VAL A 142 8.82 6.53 -11.57
N ILE A 143 7.72 6.25 -12.28
CA ILE A 143 7.23 7.11 -13.35
C ILE A 143 6.20 8.14 -12.86
N ILE A 144 5.63 7.92 -11.67
CA ILE A 144 4.67 8.85 -11.06
C ILE A 144 5.41 10.05 -10.48
N LYS A 145 5.11 11.25 -11.00
CA LYS A 145 5.78 12.50 -10.62
C LYS A 145 5.00 13.35 -9.60
N GLN A 146 3.72 13.06 -9.44
CA GLN A 146 2.85 13.78 -8.51
C GLN A 146 1.89 12.81 -7.82
N CYS A 147 1.70 12.96 -6.52
CA CYS A 147 0.78 12.18 -5.72
C CYS A 147 0.28 12.98 -4.50
N ASP A 148 -0.64 12.43 -3.73
CA ASP A 148 -1.09 13.04 -2.48
C ASP A 148 -0.10 12.75 -1.36
N GLU A 149 0.40 11.52 -1.33
CA GLU A 149 1.31 11.02 -0.31
C GLU A 149 2.53 10.34 -0.93
N LEU A 150 3.73 10.80 -0.57
CA LEU A 150 4.98 10.09 -0.80
C LEU A 150 5.41 9.44 0.52
N LYS A 151 5.31 8.12 0.60
CA LYS A 151 5.63 7.33 1.80
C LYS A 151 6.83 6.42 1.53
N LEU A 152 8.01 6.83 2.00
CA LEU A 152 9.25 6.11 1.79
C LEU A 152 9.53 5.15 2.95
N VAL A 153 9.62 3.86 2.66
CA VAL A 153 10.12 2.86 3.62
C VAL A 153 11.60 3.14 3.87
N PHE A 154 12.05 3.14 5.13
CA PHE A 154 13.39 3.59 5.50
C PHE A 154 13.95 2.80 6.71
N PRO A 155 15.26 2.51 6.75
CA PRO A 155 16.25 2.76 5.70
C PRO A 155 16.13 1.76 4.55
N GLN A 156 16.45 2.20 3.32
CA GLN A 156 16.69 1.29 2.19
C GLN A 156 18.15 1.48 1.76
N ASP A 157 18.89 0.38 1.61
CA ASP A 157 20.31 0.43 1.21
C ASP A 157 20.49 1.13 -0.14
N ASP A 158 19.57 0.85 -1.06
CA ASP A 158 19.63 1.26 -2.47
C ASP A 158 18.81 2.52 -2.80
N LEU A 159 18.14 3.12 -1.81
CA LEU A 159 17.28 4.28 -2.04
C LEU A 159 17.31 5.26 -0.87
N GLN A 160 18.00 6.37 -1.07
CA GLN A 160 18.02 7.50 -0.14
C GLN A 160 16.86 8.47 -0.41
N PRO A 161 16.31 9.15 0.61
CA PRO A 161 15.15 10.03 0.41
C PRO A 161 15.39 11.19 -0.56
N GLU A 162 16.64 11.63 -0.74
CA GLU A 162 16.98 12.70 -1.67
C GLU A 162 16.76 12.30 -3.14
N GLN A 163 16.82 10.99 -3.43
CA GLN A 163 16.63 10.45 -4.79
C GLN A 163 15.16 10.52 -5.24
N VAL A 164 14.21 10.69 -4.32
CA VAL A 164 12.78 10.81 -4.63
C VAL A 164 12.27 12.26 -4.60
N ASN A 165 13.17 13.24 -4.46
CA ASN A 165 12.82 14.67 -4.44
C ASN A 165 12.14 15.18 -5.73
N HIS A 166 12.28 14.43 -6.83
CA HIS A 166 11.61 14.73 -8.10
C HIS A 166 10.10 14.43 -8.07
N ILE A 167 9.60 13.74 -7.03
CA ILE A 167 8.17 13.46 -6.84
C ILE A 167 7.56 14.56 -5.96
N SER A 168 6.56 15.26 -6.51
CA SER A 168 5.79 16.27 -5.80
C SER A 168 4.63 15.63 -5.03
N ALA A 169 4.53 15.87 -3.73
CA ALA A 169 3.45 15.35 -2.91
C ALA A 169 2.91 16.39 -1.93
N SER A 170 1.63 16.27 -1.57
CA SER A 170 1.03 17.07 -0.49
C SER A 170 1.57 16.65 0.88
N HIS A 171 1.97 15.39 1.00
CA HIS A 171 2.44 14.77 2.23
C HIS A 171 3.70 13.93 1.99
N TYR A 172 4.71 14.12 2.85
CA TYR A 172 5.97 13.38 2.81
C TYR A 172 6.13 12.58 4.10
N PHE A 173 6.26 11.26 3.99
CA PHE A 173 6.40 10.37 5.13
C PHE A 173 7.60 9.44 5.02
N ILE A 174 8.28 9.26 6.14
CA ILE A 174 9.23 8.18 6.37
C ILE A 174 8.50 7.09 7.16
N SER A 175 8.46 5.88 6.62
CA SER A 175 7.92 4.70 7.29
C SER A 175 9.08 3.79 7.70
N PRO A 176 9.28 3.50 9.00
CA PRO A 176 10.32 2.59 9.46
C PRO A 176 10.15 1.22 8.80
N MET A 177 11.22 0.69 8.22
CA MET A 177 11.21 -0.61 7.57
C MET A 177 10.87 -1.69 8.60
N ALA A 178 9.77 -2.40 8.33
CA ALA A 178 9.41 -3.60 9.06
C ALA A 178 10.45 -4.70 8.82
N TYR A 179 10.63 -5.57 9.80
CA TYR A 179 11.40 -6.78 9.60
C TYR A 179 10.51 -7.87 8.97
N TYR A 180 11.07 -8.62 8.01
CA TYR A 180 10.45 -9.80 7.43
C TYR A 180 11.18 -11.06 7.92
N GLY A 181 10.43 -12.00 8.48
CA GLY A 181 10.95 -13.25 9.05
C GLY A 181 11.06 -13.25 10.59
N GLU A 182 11.20 -14.44 11.18
CA GLU A 182 11.38 -14.63 12.62
C GLU A 182 12.83 -14.99 12.92
N ASN A 183 13.59 -14.06 13.48
CA ASN A 183 14.85 -14.38 14.14
C ASN A 183 15.00 -13.57 15.43
N GLU A 184 15.94 -14.00 16.28
CA GLU A 184 16.20 -13.39 17.59
C GLU A 184 16.53 -11.89 17.50
N SER A 185 17.04 -11.42 16.36
CA SER A 185 17.45 -10.03 16.13
C SER A 185 16.34 -9.12 15.60
N SER A 186 15.20 -9.67 15.19
CA SER A 186 14.10 -8.93 14.55
C SER A 186 13.63 -7.71 15.36
N GLY A 187 13.48 -7.87 16.68
CA GLY A 187 13.09 -6.78 17.58
C GLY A 187 14.14 -5.68 17.71
N MET A 188 15.43 -6.00 17.57
CA MET A 188 16.51 -5.01 17.56
C MET A 188 16.49 -4.22 16.25
N ILE A 189 16.38 -4.90 15.11
CA ILE A 189 16.36 -4.27 13.78
C ILE A 189 15.18 -3.30 13.64
N VAL A 190 13.99 -3.70 14.09
CA VAL A 190 12.82 -2.80 14.08
C VAL A 190 13.07 -1.55 14.92
N ARG A 191 13.69 -1.68 16.10
CA ARG A 191 14.02 -0.52 16.96
C ARG A 191 15.05 0.40 16.31
N GLU A 192 16.08 -0.16 15.68
CA GLU A 192 17.10 0.62 14.97
C GLU A 192 16.49 1.39 13.78
N ASN A 193 15.65 0.73 12.98
CA ASN A 193 14.94 1.37 11.87
C ASN A 193 14.00 2.50 12.35
N MET A 194 13.29 2.27 13.45
CA MET A 194 12.45 3.29 14.11
C MET A 194 13.27 4.50 14.56
N GLN A 195 14.45 4.28 15.18
CA GLN A 195 15.34 5.35 15.59
C GLN A 195 15.92 6.11 14.39
N ALA A 196 16.36 5.40 13.35
CA ALA A 196 16.90 6.00 12.14
C ALA A 196 15.86 6.89 11.44
N ALA A 197 14.63 6.38 11.26
CA ALA A 197 13.52 7.15 10.72
C ALA A 197 13.18 8.38 11.59
N THR A 198 13.22 8.23 12.92
CA THR A 198 12.97 9.34 13.86
C THR A 198 14.01 10.43 13.70
N GLN A 199 15.29 10.06 13.68
CA GLN A 199 16.39 10.99 13.49
C GLN A 199 16.31 11.69 12.13
N TYR A 200 15.93 10.96 11.07
CA TYR A 200 15.77 11.54 9.74
C TYR A 200 14.67 12.61 9.73
N CYS A 201 13.47 12.31 10.25
CA CYS A 201 12.37 13.28 10.32
C CYS A 201 12.74 14.52 11.15
N LEU A 202 13.43 14.33 12.30
CA LEU A 202 13.90 15.45 13.13
C LEU A 202 14.90 16.36 12.41
N LYS A 203 15.77 15.78 11.57
CA LYS A 203 16.74 16.51 10.76
C LYS A 203 16.13 17.14 9.50
N HIS A 204 15.07 16.54 8.97
CA HIS A 204 14.43 16.92 7.71
C HIS A 204 12.91 17.12 7.91
N PRO A 205 12.48 18.24 8.52
CA PRO A 205 11.09 18.43 9.01
C PRO A 205 10.02 18.55 7.90
N LYS A 206 10.43 18.54 6.63
CA LYS A 206 9.51 18.30 5.50
C LYS A 206 8.87 16.91 5.62
N TRP A 207 9.62 15.94 6.12
CA TRP A 207 9.20 14.56 6.31
C TRP A 207 8.58 14.34 7.68
N ARG A 208 7.51 13.55 7.71
CA ARG A 208 6.82 13.12 8.93
C ARG A 208 7.01 11.63 9.14
N MET A 209 6.95 11.19 10.39
CA MET A 209 6.93 9.75 10.70
C MET A 209 5.58 9.15 10.30
N SER A 210 5.58 8.02 9.61
CA SER A 210 4.42 7.15 9.41
C SER A 210 4.67 5.85 10.16
N LEU A 211 3.90 5.61 11.22
CA LEU A 211 3.94 4.34 11.94
C LEU A 211 3.00 3.33 11.27
N GLN A 212 3.33 2.04 11.40
CA GLN A 212 2.44 0.95 11.02
C GLN A 212 1.50 0.62 12.18
N THR A 213 0.51 1.49 12.42
CA THR A 213 -0.29 1.45 13.66
C THR A 213 -1.16 0.18 13.76
N HIS A 214 -1.55 -0.40 12.63
CA HIS A 214 -2.26 -1.69 12.57
C HIS A 214 -1.51 -2.81 13.30
N LYS A 215 -0.17 -2.87 13.17
CA LYS A 215 0.68 -3.85 13.89
C LYS A 215 0.70 -3.62 15.40
N LEU A 216 0.53 -2.36 15.84
CA LEU A 216 0.47 -2.02 17.27
C LEU A 216 -0.91 -2.33 17.87
N LEU A 217 -1.96 -2.17 17.06
CA LEU A 217 -3.34 -2.42 17.44
C LEU A 217 -3.73 -3.90 17.36
N GLY A 218 -2.95 -4.72 16.64
CA GLY A 218 -3.27 -6.13 16.41
C GLY A 218 -4.48 -6.31 15.50
N ILE A 219 -4.60 -5.44 14.50
CA ILE A 219 -5.62 -5.48 13.45
C ILE A 219 -4.94 -5.64 12.08
N ASP A 220 -5.70 -6.15 11.12
CA ASP A 220 -5.29 -6.26 9.71
C ASP A 220 -5.13 -4.90 9.04
#